data_AF-A0A2G9N722-F1
#
_entry.id   AF-A0A2G9N722-F1
#
_cell.length_a   1.000
_cell.length_b   1.000
_cell.length_c   1.000
_cell.angle_alpha   90.00
_cell.angle_beta   90.00
_cell.angle_gamma   90.00
#
_symmetry.space_group_name_H-M   'P 1'
#
loop_
_entity.id
_entity.type
_entity.pdbx_description
1 polymer ?
#
loop_
_entity_poly.entity_id
_entity_poly.type
_entity_poly.pdbx_seq_one_letter_code
_entity_poly.pdbx_strand_id
1 'polypeptide(L)'
;MSKVGSILVVVVLAALLVFIGYRYSEDITGGTVKTAEIKCFDTDNGKDHYLKGNVTLGSDLKTDFCAVRPGEVASRNNKAGDLMEYYCKDDKTYDVLAYACPKRCKDGKCVMPLSDEFFMLDPIETADRTLKPCVDSDGGKVYSNKGGLSGSTIDPKTAEDECVLMGGKSVVAERYCYSKERGAFEYYDCAKEGKACDNGACIVLQPVIESSSLKWAYAVLNDNVMTNEPGCTYGGEGNFLPTTQGYVNIAAGLTPAQDSYRGYVGKTITEYCDKDDITIKWELYCDSHGYAHMAKVKCENVCQLGACDMRER
;
A
#
# COMPACT_ATOMS: atom_id res chain seq x y z
N MET A 1 42.95 77.75 31.73
CA MET A 1 42.23 76.49 31.46
C MET A 1 42.63 75.48 32.53
N SER A 2 41.67 75.09 33.37
CA SER A 2 41.90 74.29 34.58
C SER A 2 42.30 72.85 34.23
N LYS A 3 43.37 72.34 34.84
CA LYS A 3 43.86 70.94 34.71
C LYS A 3 42.76 69.89 34.97
N VAL A 4 41.69 70.28 35.67
CA VAL A 4 40.52 69.43 35.96
C VAL A 4 39.71 69.12 34.70
N GLY A 5 39.65 70.04 33.73
CA GLY A 5 38.88 69.83 32.49
C GLY A 5 39.48 68.78 31.58
N SER A 6 40.81 68.68 31.50
CA SER A 6 41.50 67.71 30.63
C SER A 6 41.37 66.27 31.14
N ILE A 7 41.32 66.07 32.46
CA ILE A 7 41.16 64.72 33.04
C ILE A 7 39.74 64.19 32.76
N LEU A 8 38.72 65.03 32.87
CA LEU A 8 37.33 64.62 32.64
C LEU A 8 37.12 64.16 31.18
N VAL A 9 37.72 64.86 30.20
CA VAL A 9 37.61 64.50 28.78
C VAL A 9 38.24 63.12 28.50
N VAL A 10 39.38 62.81 29.10
CA VAL A 10 40.06 61.52 28.91
C VAL A 10 39.24 60.37 29.52
N VAL A 11 38.65 60.57 30.70
CA VAL A 11 37.81 59.56 31.35
C VAL A 11 36.54 59.28 30.55
N VAL A 12 35.89 60.32 30.01
CA VAL A 12 34.68 60.17 29.18
C VAL A 12 34.99 59.44 27.87
N LEU A 13 36.10 59.77 27.20
CA LEU A 13 36.52 59.08 25.98
C LEU A 13 36.85 57.60 26.22
N ALA A 14 37.55 57.28 27.31
CA ALA A 14 37.86 55.89 27.67
C ALA A 14 36.58 55.08 27.95
N ALA A 15 35.61 55.65 28.68
CA ALA A 15 34.34 55.00 28.95
C ALA A 15 33.52 54.75 27.66
N LEU A 16 33.54 55.71 26.72
CA LEU A 16 32.89 55.57 25.41
C LEU A 16 33.50 54.44 24.57
N LEU A 17 34.83 54.33 24.54
CA LEU A 17 35.51 53.25 23.82
C LEU A 17 35.21 51.87 24.40
N VAL A 18 35.12 51.75 25.72
CA VAL A 18 34.69 50.50 26.38
C VAL A 18 33.24 50.16 26.03
N PHE A 19 32.34 51.15 26.02
CA PHE A 19 30.93 50.94 25.69
C PHE A 19 30.71 50.51 24.23
N ILE A 20 31.46 51.12 23.30
CA ILE A 20 31.41 50.76 21.86
C ILE A 20 31.95 49.34 21.66
N GLY A 21 33.05 48.97 22.32
CA GLY A 21 33.60 47.62 22.27
C GLY A 21 32.64 46.57 22.84
N TYR A 22 31.92 46.88 23.91
CA TYR A 22 30.95 45.97 24.52
C TYR A 22 29.74 45.71 23.61
N ARG A 23 29.23 46.75 22.94
CA ARG A 23 28.11 46.62 21.99
C ARG A 23 28.48 45.80 20.75
N TYR A 24 29.73 45.90 20.27
CA TYR A 24 30.19 45.13 19.12
C TYR A 24 30.37 43.63 19.40
N SER A 25 30.46 43.23 20.67
CA SER A 25 30.67 41.82 21.05
C SER A 25 29.39 40.99 21.08
N GLU A 26 28.21 41.61 21.18
CA GLU A 26 26.93 40.89 21.28
C GLU A 26 26.41 40.41 19.91
N ASP A 27 26.80 41.06 18.80
CA ASP A 27 26.32 40.71 17.46
C ASP A 27 27.04 39.51 16.83
N ILE A 28 28.16 39.04 17.40
CA ILE A 28 28.98 37.97 16.79
C ILE A 28 28.76 36.59 17.43
N THR A 29 28.17 36.50 18.63
CA THR A 29 28.11 35.23 19.38
C THR A 29 26.76 34.52 19.37
N GLY A 30 25.71 35.10 18.77
CA GLY A 30 24.33 34.58 18.88
C GLY A 30 23.67 34.08 17.60
N GLY A 31 24.31 34.22 16.44
CA GLY A 31 23.74 33.76 15.18
C GLY A 31 23.80 32.24 15.09
N THR A 32 22.76 31.55 15.56
CA THR A 32 22.53 30.14 15.20
C THR A 32 22.50 30.05 13.69
N VAL A 33 23.63 29.64 13.09
CA VAL A 33 23.71 29.28 11.69
C VAL A 33 22.65 28.22 11.51
N LYS A 34 21.55 28.60 10.85
CA LYS A 34 20.48 27.69 10.52
C LYS A 34 21.05 26.74 9.49
N THR A 35 21.68 25.66 9.97
CA THR A 35 22.24 24.62 9.13
C THR A 35 21.11 24.16 8.23
N ALA A 36 21.24 24.43 6.93
CA ALA A 36 20.28 23.95 5.96
C ALA A 36 20.23 22.44 6.14
N GLU A 37 19.06 21.95 6.53
CA GLU A 37 18.83 20.52 6.74
C GLU A 37 19.13 19.83 5.41
N ILE A 38 20.23 19.08 5.35
CA ILE A 38 20.61 18.34 4.15
C ILE A 38 19.60 17.20 4.00
N LYS A 39 18.80 17.25 2.94
CA LYS A 39 17.82 16.22 2.59
C LYS A 39 18.38 15.34 1.49
N CYS A 40 18.18 14.03 1.63
CA CYS A 40 18.37 13.08 0.56
C CYS A 40 17.14 13.10 -0.34
N PHE A 41 17.34 13.15 -1.65
CA PHE A 41 16.26 13.07 -2.65
C PHE A 41 16.56 11.97 -3.66
N ASP A 42 15.55 11.17 -3.96
CA ASP A 42 15.64 9.99 -4.84
C ASP A 42 14.60 10.06 -5.95
N THR A 43 15.01 9.96 -7.22
CA THR A 43 14.11 10.19 -8.36
C THR A 43 13.16 9.03 -8.66
N ASP A 44 13.46 7.82 -8.19
CA ASP A 44 12.59 6.65 -8.36
C ASP A 44 11.85 6.25 -7.06
N ASN A 45 11.97 7.10 -6.04
CA ASN A 45 11.35 6.91 -4.74
C ASN A 45 11.82 5.64 -4.00
N GLY A 46 13.06 5.19 -4.26
CA GLY A 46 13.77 4.25 -3.38
C GLY A 46 14.54 3.18 -4.13
N LYS A 47 13.94 2.00 -4.31
CA LYS A 47 14.61 0.79 -4.82
C LYS A 47 13.87 0.22 -6.03
N ASP A 48 13.46 1.08 -6.95
CA ASP A 48 12.82 0.63 -8.19
C ASP A 48 13.85 0.24 -9.23
N HIS A 49 14.29 -1.02 -9.13
CA HIS A 49 15.28 -1.62 -10.01
C HIS A 49 14.93 -1.59 -11.52
N TYR A 50 13.71 -1.22 -11.91
CA TYR A 50 13.26 -1.16 -13.32
C TYR A 50 13.11 0.26 -13.85
N LEU A 51 13.25 1.26 -12.98
CA LEU A 51 13.44 2.66 -13.34
C LEU A 51 14.92 3.01 -13.16
N LYS A 52 15.40 4.05 -13.84
CA LYS A 52 16.76 4.55 -13.59
C LYS A 52 16.64 5.70 -12.61
N GLY A 53 17.23 5.54 -11.43
CA GLY A 53 17.24 6.52 -10.37
C GLY A 53 18.48 7.41 -10.32
N ASN A 54 18.35 8.48 -9.55
CA ASN A 54 19.42 9.35 -9.10
C ASN A 54 19.16 9.73 -7.65
N VAL A 55 20.20 9.66 -6.83
CA VAL A 55 20.18 10.13 -5.46
C VAL A 55 20.98 11.43 -5.34
N THR A 56 20.37 12.44 -4.74
CA THR A 56 21.00 13.74 -4.44
C THR A 56 21.08 13.96 -2.93
N LEU A 57 22.27 14.21 -2.39
CA LEU A 57 22.51 14.56 -0.99
C LEU A 57 23.42 15.80 -0.89
N GLY A 58 22.81 16.97 -0.69
CA GLY A 58 23.54 18.23 -0.74
C GLY A 58 24.10 18.50 -2.15
N SER A 59 25.42 18.50 -2.29
CA SER A 59 26.11 18.62 -3.59
C SER A 59 26.41 17.29 -4.26
N ASP A 60 26.22 16.17 -3.56
CA ASP A 60 26.55 14.85 -4.08
C ASP A 60 25.41 14.32 -4.94
N LEU A 61 25.74 13.89 -6.16
CA LEU A 61 24.83 13.21 -7.08
C LEU A 61 25.36 11.80 -7.36
N LYS A 62 24.50 10.81 -7.15
CA LYS A 62 24.73 9.40 -7.52
C LYS A 62 23.65 8.98 -8.51
N THR A 63 24.02 8.12 -9.46
CA THR A 63 23.13 7.66 -10.53
C THR A 63 23.28 6.16 -10.64
N ASP A 64 22.16 5.47 -10.81
CA ASP A 64 22.18 4.02 -10.97
C ASP A 64 22.90 3.63 -12.24
N PHE A 65 23.65 2.54 -12.14
CA PHE A 65 24.46 2.06 -13.24
C PHE A 65 24.54 0.55 -13.25
N CYS A 66 24.73 0.02 -14.46
CA CYS A 66 25.02 -1.39 -14.63
C CYS A 66 26.49 -1.65 -14.31
N ALA A 67 26.76 -2.47 -13.31
CA ALA A 67 28.10 -2.94 -13.03
C ALA A 67 28.52 -3.91 -14.14
N VAL A 68 29.09 -3.36 -15.21
CA VAL A 68 29.74 -4.14 -16.25
C VAL A 68 31.22 -4.16 -15.91
N ARG A 69 31.79 -5.33 -15.59
CA ARG A 69 33.22 -5.52 -15.86
C ARG A 69 33.47 -6.83 -16.61
N PRO A 70 34.01 -6.75 -17.83
CA PRO A 70 34.76 -7.84 -18.42
C PRO A 70 35.98 -8.12 -17.54
N GLY A 71 36.02 -9.28 -16.90
CA GLY A 71 37.21 -9.78 -16.21
C GLY A 71 37.32 -9.50 -14.70
N GLU A 72 36.31 -8.91 -14.06
CA GLU A 72 36.31 -8.81 -12.59
C GLU A 72 35.54 -9.96 -11.95
N VAL A 73 36.21 -10.68 -11.06
CA VAL A 73 35.57 -11.64 -10.15
C VAL A 73 34.69 -10.82 -9.23
N ALA A 74 33.40 -10.82 -9.54
CA ALA A 74 32.40 -10.27 -8.65
C ALA A 74 32.63 -10.83 -7.24
N SER A 75 32.64 -9.95 -6.25
CA SER A 75 32.59 -10.34 -4.83
C SER A 75 31.53 -11.42 -4.68
N ARG A 76 31.82 -12.50 -3.92
CA ARG A 76 31.31 -13.90 -4.01
C ARG A 76 29.80 -14.14 -4.27
N ASN A 77 28.95 -13.11 -4.28
CA ASN A 77 27.52 -13.19 -4.48
C ASN A 77 26.95 -12.36 -5.65
N ASN A 78 27.74 -11.50 -6.32
CA ASN A 78 27.23 -10.69 -7.43
C ASN A 78 27.55 -11.37 -8.77
N LYS A 79 26.67 -11.28 -9.76
CA LYS A 79 26.95 -11.73 -11.13
C LYS A 79 27.36 -10.51 -11.96
N ALA A 80 28.18 -10.73 -12.98
CA ALA A 80 28.48 -9.67 -13.95
C ALA A 80 27.18 -9.25 -14.65
N GLY A 81 26.87 -7.94 -14.66
CA GLY A 81 25.60 -7.42 -15.21
C GLY A 81 24.54 -7.04 -14.18
N ASP A 82 24.90 -7.03 -12.89
CA ASP A 82 24.04 -6.57 -11.80
C ASP A 82 23.88 -5.04 -11.81
N LEU A 83 22.72 -4.57 -11.36
CA LEU A 83 22.39 -3.17 -11.14
C LEU A 83 23.02 -2.71 -9.81
N MET A 84 23.71 -1.56 -9.84
CA MET A 84 24.10 -0.84 -8.65
C MET A 84 23.08 0.28 -8.44
N GLU A 85 22.17 0.07 -7.49
CA GLU A 85 21.08 0.97 -7.14
C GLU A 85 21.52 1.86 -5.98
N TYR A 86 21.48 3.18 -6.16
CA TYR A 86 21.60 4.14 -5.08
C TYR A 86 20.22 4.49 -4.55
N TYR A 87 20.07 4.53 -3.24
CA TYR A 87 18.77 4.88 -2.64
C TYR A 87 18.92 5.71 -1.37
N CYS A 88 17.92 6.54 -1.08
CA CYS A 88 17.84 7.29 0.18
C CYS A 88 17.39 6.42 1.36
N LYS A 89 18.06 6.54 2.51
CA LYS A 89 17.69 5.89 3.78
C LYS A 89 16.88 6.83 4.69
N ASP A 90 16.22 6.24 5.69
CA ASP A 90 15.43 6.97 6.70
C ASP A 90 16.26 7.98 7.52
N ASP A 91 17.57 7.73 7.67
CA ASP A 91 18.52 8.62 8.35
C ASP A 91 18.96 9.82 7.49
N LYS A 92 18.33 10.04 6.33
CA LYS A 92 18.63 11.09 5.34
C LYS A 92 20.04 10.98 4.73
N THR A 93 20.66 9.81 4.81
CA THR A 93 21.85 9.48 4.03
C THR A 93 21.47 8.61 2.83
N TYR A 94 22.42 8.24 1.98
CA TYR A 94 22.20 7.28 0.89
C TYR A 94 23.00 6.00 1.13
N ASP A 95 22.58 4.92 0.47
CA ASP A 95 23.30 3.64 0.45
C ASP A 95 23.29 3.07 -0.98
N VAL A 96 24.00 1.95 -1.19
CA VAL A 96 24.06 1.24 -2.46
C VAL A 96 23.63 -0.21 -2.31
N LEU A 97 22.74 -0.66 -3.18
CA LEU A 97 22.30 -2.05 -3.29
C LEU A 97 22.80 -2.64 -4.60
N ALA A 98 23.50 -3.77 -4.51
CA ALA A 98 23.76 -4.60 -5.68
C ALA A 98 22.56 -5.52 -5.91
N TYR A 99 21.89 -5.38 -7.05
CA TYR A 99 20.71 -6.17 -7.40
C TYR A 99 20.95 -6.98 -8.68
N ALA A 100 20.74 -8.29 -8.58
CA ALA A 100 20.87 -9.19 -9.72
C ALA A 100 19.63 -9.09 -10.62
N CYS A 101 19.76 -8.36 -11.73
CA CYS A 101 18.67 -8.23 -12.69
C CYS A 101 18.25 -9.60 -13.25
N PRO A 102 16.94 -9.92 -13.32
CA PRO A 102 16.48 -11.23 -13.82
C PRO A 102 16.97 -11.59 -15.23
N LYS A 103 17.18 -10.59 -16.09
CA LYS A 103 17.78 -10.77 -17.42
C LYS A 103 19.17 -10.14 -17.49
N ARG A 104 19.20 -8.81 -17.52
CA ARG A 104 20.41 -7.99 -17.53
C ARG A 104 20.09 -6.59 -17.04
N CYS A 105 21.09 -5.91 -16.50
CA CYS A 105 21.05 -4.46 -16.39
C CYS A 105 21.32 -3.83 -17.76
N LYS A 106 20.55 -2.80 -18.11
CA LYS A 106 20.78 -1.95 -19.27
C LYS A 106 20.50 -0.49 -18.88
N ASP A 107 21.44 0.40 -19.18
CA ASP A 107 21.32 1.86 -18.96
C ASP A 107 21.04 2.27 -17.50
N GLY A 108 21.51 1.50 -16.52
CA GLY A 108 21.30 1.77 -15.09
C GLY A 108 19.94 1.34 -14.57
N LYS A 109 19.33 0.30 -15.18
CA LYS A 109 18.10 -0.33 -14.70
C LYS A 109 18.00 -1.76 -15.21
N CYS A 110 17.20 -2.59 -14.56
CA CYS A 110 16.90 -3.94 -15.01
C CYS A 110 15.96 -3.94 -16.21
N VAL A 111 16.24 -4.83 -17.17
CA VAL A 111 15.29 -5.15 -18.22
C VAL A 111 14.25 -6.11 -17.67
N MET A 112 12.96 -5.72 -17.70
CA MET A 112 11.86 -6.59 -17.29
C MET A 112 11.87 -7.91 -18.10
N PRO A 113 11.51 -9.05 -17.47
CA PRO A 113 11.43 -10.33 -18.18
C PRO A 113 10.32 -10.39 -19.24
N LEU A 114 9.43 -9.40 -19.31
CA LEU A 114 8.27 -9.41 -20.19
C LEU A 114 8.67 -9.21 -21.68
N SER A 115 8.21 -10.14 -22.52
CA SER A 115 8.08 -10.14 -24.00
C SER A 115 9.22 -10.61 -24.93
N ASP A 116 10.45 -10.90 -24.49
CA ASP A 116 11.48 -11.37 -25.46
C ASP A 116 11.33 -12.84 -25.92
N GLU A 117 10.49 -13.65 -25.27
CA GLU A 117 10.08 -14.94 -25.88
C GLU A 117 9.20 -14.75 -27.12
N PHE A 118 8.79 -13.53 -27.44
CA PHE A 118 8.12 -13.21 -28.70
C PHE A 118 9.07 -12.81 -29.84
N PHE A 119 10.39 -12.68 -29.58
CA PHE A 119 11.37 -12.22 -30.59
C PHE A 119 12.38 -13.29 -31.06
N MET A 120 12.18 -14.56 -30.69
CA MET A 120 12.96 -15.70 -31.22
C MET A 120 12.08 -16.76 -31.87
N LEU A 121 10.79 -16.49 -32.11
CA LEU A 121 10.05 -17.30 -33.07
C LEU A 121 10.53 -16.91 -34.46
N ASP A 122 10.88 -17.94 -35.23
CA ASP A 122 11.38 -17.91 -36.59
C ASP A 122 10.73 -16.82 -37.46
N PRO A 123 11.40 -16.32 -38.51
CA PRO A 123 10.81 -15.44 -39.50
C PRO A 123 9.66 -16.17 -40.21
N ILE A 124 8.49 -16.20 -39.58
CA ILE A 124 7.22 -16.55 -40.21
C ILE A 124 6.90 -15.37 -41.10
N GLU A 125 7.11 -15.59 -42.39
CA GLU A 125 6.67 -14.74 -43.49
C GLU A 125 5.30 -14.14 -43.21
N THR A 126 5.28 -12.82 -42.98
CA THR A 126 4.32 -11.87 -43.55
C THR A 126 2.85 -12.32 -43.61
N ALA A 127 2.30 -12.86 -42.51
CA ALA A 127 0.88 -12.74 -42.29
C ALA A 127 0.63 -11.37 -41.65
N ASP A 128 -0.09 -10.52 -42.37
CA ASP A 128 -0.65 -9.23 -41.96
C ASP A 128 -1.30 -9.31 -40.57
N ARG A 129 -0.45 -9.21 -39.54
CA ARG A 129 -0.89 -9.10 -38.16
C ARG A 129 -1.10 -7.62 -37.95
N THR A 130 -2.21 -7.14 -38.49
CA THR A 130 -2.70 -5.79 -38.24
C THR A 130 -2.82 -5.65 -36.72
N LEU A 131 -1.83 -4.99 -36.12
CA LEU A 131 -1.77 -4.77 -34.68
C LEU A 131 -3.05 -4.04 -34.29
N LYS A 132 -3.90 -4.72 -33.52
CA LYS A 132 -5.11 -4.09 -33.01
C LYS A 132 -4.65 -2.95 -32.11
N PRO A 133 -5.18 -1.72 -32.28
CA PRO A 133 -4.84 -0.65 -31.39
C PRO A 133 -5.28 -1.01 -29.97
N CYS A 134 -4.48 -0.62 -29.00
CA CYS A 134 -4.86 -0.62 -27.60
C CYS A 134 -6.07 0.31 -27.45
N VAL A 135 -7.14 -0.21 -26.86
CA VAL A 135 -8.33 0.56 -26.51
C VAL A 135 -8.53 0.46 -25.02
N ASP A 136 -8.60 1.63 -24.40
CA ASP A 136 -8.86 1.84 -22.99
C ASP A 136 -10.33 2.23 -22.81
N SER A 137 -11.08 1.51 -21.98
CA SER A 137 -12.54 1.68 -21.91
C SER A 137 -12.96 2.93 -21.12
N ASP A 138 -12.10 3.47 -20.27
CA ASP A 138 -12.37 4.67 -19.47
C ASP A 138 -11.56 5.91 -19.92
N GLY A 139 -10.66 5.74 -20.88
CA GLY A 139 -9.89 6.82 -21.49
C GLY A 139 -8.55 7.13 -20.83
N GLY A 140 -7.98 6.22 -20.04
CA GLY A 140 -6.60 6.33 -19.58
C GLY A 140 -6.44 5.96 -18.12
N LYS A 141 -6.00 6.93 -17.31
CA LYS A 141 -5.80 6.75 -15.87
C LYS A 141 -6.97 7.35 -15.13
N VAL A 142 -8.10 6.65 -15.09
CA VAL A 142 -9.37 7.12 -14.53
C VAL A 142 -9.84 6.20 -13.39
N TYR A 143 -9.16 6.31 -12.26
CA TYR A 143 -9.40 5.47 -11.08
C TYR A 143 -10.81 5.54 -10.48
N SER A 144 -11.65 6.51 -10.85
CA SER A 144 -13.03 6.64 -10.35
C SER A 144 -14.04 5.80 -11.12
N ASN A 145 -13.67 5.27 -12.28
CA ASN A 145 -14.51 4.42 -13.11
C ASN A 145 -13.82 3.06 -13.25
N LYS A 146 -14.60 1.99 -13.39
CA LYS A 146 -14.02 0.71 -13.77
C LYS A 146 -13.73 0.74 -15.26
N GLY A 147 -12.45 0.74 -15.59
CA GLY A 147 -11.91 0.66 -16.94
C GLY A 147 -11.36 -0.72 -17.28
N GLY A 148 -10.58 -0.76 -18.35
CA GLY A 148 -9.99 -1.98 -18.87
C GLY A 148 -9.40 -1.83 -20.26
N LEU A 149 -8.38 -2.64 -20.51
CA LEU A 149 -7.63 -2.72 -21.74
C LEU A 149 -8.17 -3.79 -22.67
N SER A 150 -8.28 -3.45 -23.94
CA SER A 150 -8.48 -4.41 -25.02
C SER A 150 -7.51 -4.18 -26.18
N GLY A 151 -7.15 -5.26 -26.88
CA GLY A 151 -6.31 -5.17 -28.09
C GLY A 151 -4.82 -4.95 -27.83
N SER A 152 -4.34 -4.99 -26.58
CA SER A 152 -2.91 -4.85 -26.31
C SER A 152 -2.12 -6.08 -26.76
N THR A 153 -0.90 -5.85 -27.25
CA THR A 153 0.08 -6.89 -27.57
C THR A 153 0.53 -7.71 -26.36
N ILE A 154 0.35 -7.17 -25.15
CA ILE A 154 0.87 -7.76 -23.90
C ILE A 154 -0.09 -8.82 -23.35
N ASP A 155 -1.39 -8.68 -23.60
CA ASP A 155 -2.38 -9.70 -23.27
C ASP A 155 -3.52 -9.66 -24.30
N PRO A 156 -3.69 -10.70 -25.13
CA PRO A 156 -4.82 -10.76 -26.07
C PRO A 156 -6.16 -10.86 -25.33
N LYS A 157 -6.17 -11.18 -24.03
CA LYS A 157 -7.36 -11.14 -23.20
C LYS A 157 -7.61 -9.72 -22.72
N THR A 158 -8.88 -9.34 -22.72
CA THR A 158 -9.35 -8.11 -22.08
C THR A 158 -8.95 -8.14 -20.61
N ALA A 159 -8.27 -7.10 -20.14
CA ALA A 159 -7.82 -6.97 -18.77
C ALA A 159 -8.54 -5.77 -18.14
N GLU A 160 -9.35 -6.01 -17.11
CA GLU A 160 -10.13 -4.98 -16.43
C GLU A 160 -9.42 -4.47 -15.18
N ASP A 161 -9.77 -3.26 -14.75
CA ASP A 161 -9.33 -2.74 -13.46
C ASP A 161 -9.88 -3.60 -12.33
N GLU A 162 -9.05 -3.78 -11.31
CA GLU A 162 -9.37 -4.66 -10.20
C GLU A 162 -8.94 -4.06 -8.87
N CYS A 163 -9.71 -4.37 -7.81
CA CYS A 163 -9.33 -4.01 -6.45
C CYS A 163 -8.35 -5.04 -5.91
N VAL A 164 -7.19 -4.56 -5.48
CA VAL A 164 -6.16 -5.38 -4.83
C VAL A 164 -5.90 -4.87 -3.42
N LEU A 165 -5.50 -5.79 -2.54
CA LEU A 165 -5.04 -5.45 -1.20
C LEU A 165 -3.51 -5.37 -1.18
N MET A 166 -2.97 -4.17 -0.98
CA MET A 166 -1.53 -3.96 -0.83
C MET A 166 -1.23 -3.35 0.54
N GLY A 167 -0.52 -4.10 1.39
CA GLY A 167 -0.16 -3.63 2.74
C GLY A 167 -1.37 -3.30 3.62
N GLY A 168 -2.48 -4.03 3.47
CA GLY A 168 -3.73 -3.79 4.21
C GLY A 168 -4.55 -2.61 3.69
N LYS A 169 -4.15 -1.98 2.59
CA LYS A 169 -4.89 -0.89 1.94
C LYS A 169 -5.64 -1.39 0.71
N SER A 170 -6.80 -0.80 0.47
CA SER A 170 -7.63 -1.02 -0.72
C SER A 170 -7.12 -0.14 -1.87
N VAL A 171 -6.57 -0.77 -2.91
CA VAL A 171 -5.85 -0.13 -4.02
C VAL A 171 -6.48 -0.56 -5.34
N VAL A 172 -6.67 0.36 -6.28
CA VAL A 172 -7.04 0.03 -7.67
C VAL A 172 -5.77 -0.37 -8.44
N ALA A 173 -5.78 -1.54 -9.06
CA ALA A 173 -4.83 -1.91 -10.11
C ALA A 173 -5.39 -1.42 -11.45
N GLU A 174 -5.00 -0.21 -11.82
CA GLU A 174 -5.45 0.50 -13.01
C GLU A 174 -4.76 -0.05 -14.26
N ARG A 175 -5.51 -0.31 -15.31
CA ARG A 175 -5.03 -0.85 -16.58
C ARG A 175 -5.32 0.14 -17.70
N TYR A 176 -4.27 0.73 -18.25
CA TYR A 176 -4.40 1.84 -19.20
C TYR A 176 -3.54 1.70 -20.46
N CYS A 177 -3.95 2.36 -21.55
CA CYS A 177 -3.15 2.39 -22.78
C CYS A 177 -2.01 3.42 -22.68
N TYR A 178 -0.77 2.95 -22.52
CA TYR A 178 0.42 3.80 -22.53
C TYR A 178 0.78 4.31 -23.93
N SER A 179 0.50 3.51 -24.97
CA SER A 179 0.64 3.91 -26.37
C SER A 179 -0.44 3.27 -27.23
N LYS A 180 -0.49 3.63 -28.52
CA LYS A 180 -1.46 3.07 -29.47
C LYS A 180 -1.46 1.54 -29.55
N GLU A 181 -0.40 0.86 -29.11
CA GLU A 181 -0.22 -0.59 -29.26
C GLU A 181 0.13 -1.29 -27.94
N ARG A 182 0.34 -0.52 -26.85
CA ARG A 182 0.84 -1.03 -25.58
C ARG A 182 -0.04 -0.58 -24.43
N GLY A 183 -0.53 -1.56 -23.67
CA GLY A 183 -1.10 -1.35 -22.36
C GLY A 183 -0.01 -1.25 -21.29
N ALA A 184 -0.37 -0.71 -20.15
CA ALA A 184 0.41 -0.68 -18.94
C ALA A 184 -0.55 -0.84 -17.75
N PHE A 185 -0.01 -0.95 -16.55
CA PHE A 185 -0.82 -0.88 -15.34
C PHE A 185 -0.10 -0.10 -14.24
N GLU A 186 -0.86 0.45 -13.30
CA GLU A 186 -0.32 1.08 -12.09
C GLU A 186 -1.23 0.85 -10.89
N TYR A 187 -0.75 1.17 -9.70
CA TYR A 187 -1.48 1.01 -8.45
C TYR A 187 -1.86 2.37 -7.87
N TYR A 188 -3.15 2.57 -7.56
CA TYR A 188 -3.66 3.81 -6.96
C TYR A 188 -4.32 3.57 -5.60
N ASP A 189 -3.81 4.24 -4.56
CA ASP A 189 -4.31 4.17 -3.18
C ASP A 189 -5.56 5.06 -3.03
N CYS A 190 -6.76 4.47 -3.12
CA CYS A 190 -8.03 5.19 -3.00
C CYS A 190 -8.17 5.95 -1.66
N ALA A 191 -7.49 5.49 -0.60
CA ALA A 191 -7.58 6.11 0.72
C ALA A 191 -6.99 7.52 0.74
N LYS A 192 -6.12 7.89 -0.21
CA LYS A 192 -5.60 9.26 -0.36
C LYS A 192 -6.70 10.30 -0.59
N GLU A 193 -7.84 9.88 -1.14
CA GLU A 193 -9.00 10.73 -1.40
C GLU A 193 -10.17 10.46 -0.43
N GLY A 194 -9.94 9.68 0.63
CA GLY A 194 -11.03 9.22 1.51
C GLY A 194 -12.02 8.29 0.80
N LYS A 195 -11.58 7.57 -0.23
CA LYS A 195 -12.37 6.59 -1.00
C LYS A 195 -11.93 5.18 -0.68
N ALA A 196 -12.75 4.19 -1.06
CA ALA A 196 -12.38 2.78 -1.06
C ALA A 196 -12.40 2.23 -2.49
N CYS A 197 -11.58 1.23 -2.79
CA CYS A 197 -11.73 0.49 -4.03
C CYS A 197 -12.92 -0.45 -3.91
N ASP A 198 -13.85 -0.36 -4.87
CA ASP A 198 -14.92 -1.30 -5.09
C ASP A 198 -15.04 -1.59 -6.59
N ASN A 199 -15.12 -2.88 -6.96
CA ASN A 199 -15.22 -3.35 -8.35
C ASN A 199 -14.27 -2.65 -9.34
N GLY A 200 -12.98 -2.51 -8.97
CA GLY A 200 -11.96 -1.89 -9.83
C GLY A 200 -12.01 -0.36 -9.90
N ALA A 201 -12.78 0.32 -9.05
CA ALA A 201 -12.85 1.77 -9.03
C ALA A 201 -12.81 2.35 -7.61
N CYS A 202 -12.21 3.52 -7.44
CA CYS A 202 -12.26 4.31 -6.22
C CYS A 202 -13.62 4.99 -6.07
N ILE A 203 -14.44 4.48 -5.17
CA ILE A 203 -15.76 5.03 -4.85
C ILE A 203 -15.77 5.75 -3.50
N VAL A 204 -16.61 6.79 -3.40
CA VAL A 204 -16.90 7.42 -2.10
C VAL A 204 -17.73 6.44 -1.29
N LEU A 205 -17.22 6.04 -0.13
CA LEU A 205 -18.02 5.27 0.82
C LEU A 205 -19.19 6.16 1.25
N GLN A 206 -20.39 5.82 0.80
CA GLN A 206 -21.57 6.45 1.38
C GLN A 206 -21.61 6.04 2.85
N PRO A 207 -21.80 7.00 3.78
CA PRO A 207 -22.04 6.63 5.16
C PRO A 207 -23.21 5.67 5.15
N VAL A 208 -23.01 4.48 5.72
CA VAL A 208 -24.08 3.52 5.92
C VAL A 208 -25.14 4.28 6.71
N ILE A 209 -26.22 4.69 6.05
CA ILE A 209 -27.32 5.35 6.72
C ILE A 209 -27.81 4.29 7.69
N GLU A 210 -27.61 4.53 9.00
CA GLU A 210 -28.19 3.69 10.03
C GLU A 210 -29.70 3.68 9.79
N SER A 211 -30.16 2.64 9.10
CA SER A 211 -31.57 2.40 8.92
C SER A 211 -32.11 2.05 10.30
N SER A 212 -32.67 3.04 10.97
CA SER A 212 -33.50 2.88 12.17
C SER A 212 -34.74 2.00 11.94
N SER A 213 -34.91 1.45 10.72
CA SER A 213 -35.98 0.54 10.33
C SER A 213 -35.54 -0.90 10.08
N LEU A 214 -34.25 -1.25 10.24
CA LEU A 214 -33.86 -2.66 10.29
C LEU A 214 -34.41 -3.28 11.58
N LYS A 215 -35.54 -3.98 11.46
CA LYS A 215 -36.04 -4.86 12.51
C LYS A 215 -35.06 -6.04 12.64
N TRP A 216 -34.30 -5.98 13.70
CA TRP A 216 -33.42 -7.00 14.24
C TRP A 216 -34.15 -8.36 14.29
N ALA A 217 -33.79 -9.28 13.41
CA ALA A 217 -34.13 -10.69 13.58
C ALA A 217 -33.07 -11.32 14.52
N TYR A 218 -33.40 -11.45 15.80
CA TYR A 218 -32.61 -12.26 16.71
C TYR A 218 -32.93 -13.73 16.46
N ALA A 219 -31.98 -14.49 15.91
CA ALA A 219 -32.04 -15.94 15.97
C ALA A 219 -31.56 -16.38 17.37
N VAL A 220 -32.51 -16.65 18.26
CA VAL A 220 -32.22 -17.36 19.51
C VAL A 220 -32.23 -18.85 19.18
N LEU A 221 -31.06 -19.47 19.14
CA LEU A 221 -30.93 -20.93 19.16
C LEU A 221 -31.23 -21.40 20.58
N ASN A 222 -32.51 -21.56 20.89
CA ASN A 222 -33.03 -22.54 21.84
C ASN A 222 -34.53 -22.70 21.56
N ASP A 223 -34.89 -23.88 21.05
CA ASP A 223 -36.22 -24.43 20.80
C ASP A 223 -37.17 -23.65 19.88
N ASN A 224 -37.35 -24.23 18.67
CA ASN A 224 -38.53 -24.21 17.81
C ASN A 224 -39.43 -22.96 17.86
N VAL A 225 -39.26 -22.07 16.88
CA VAL A 225 -40.29 -21.54 15.96
C VAL A 225 -39.63 -20.44 15.12
N MET A 226 -39.47 -20.66 13.81
CA MET A 226 -39.16 -19.59 12.86
C MET A 226 -40.46 -19.02 12.31
N THR A 227 -40.69 -17.71 12.49
CA THR A 227 -41.68 -16.98 11.69
C THR A 227 -40.98 -16.35 10.50
N ASN A 228 -41.40 -16.72 9.29
CA ASN A 228 -40.87 -16.23 8.03
C ASN A 228 -41.14 -14.72 7.84
N GLU A 229 -40.13 -13.96 7.40
CA GLU A 229 -40.32 -12.73 6.63
C GLU A 229 -40.20 -13.02 5.12
N PRO A 230 -40.89 -12.28 4.24
CA PRO A 230 -40.82 -12.49 2.80
C PRO A 230 -39.54 -11.87 2.21
N GLY A 231 -38.66 -12.69 1.64
CA GLY A 231 -37.55 -12.21 0.79
C GLY A 231 -36.24 -12.98 0.89
N CYS A 232 -36.05 -13.78 1.94
CA CYS A 232 -34.83 -14.58 2.12
C CYS A 232 -35.15 -16.08 2.00
N THR A 233 -34.68 -16.72 0.94
CA THR A 233 -34.71 -18.19 0.83
C THR A 233 -33.54 -18.77 1.62
N TYR A 234 -33.82 -19.39 2.77
CA TYR A 234 -32.83 -20.15 3.53
C TYR A 234 -32.94 -21.64 3.20
N GLY A 235 -31.80 -22.28 2.90
CA GLY A 235 -31.72 -23.72 2.67
C GLY A 235 -30.81 -24.40 3.68
N GLY A 236 -31.39 -25.31 4.48
CA GLY A 236 -30.69 -26.39 5.19
C GLY A 236 -30.72 -26.35 6.73
N GLU A 237 -31.19 -27.45 7.34
CA GLU A 237 -31.06 -27.77 8.76
C GLU A 237 -29.84 -28.68 9.00
N GLY A 238 -29.14 -28.51 10.13
CA GLY A 238 -28.07 -29.41 10.57
C GLY A 238 -27.88 -29.36 12.09
N ASN A 239 -27.72 -30.54 12.71
CA ASN A 239 -27.47 -30.69 14.14
C ASN A 239 -25.96 -30.67 14.46
N PHE A 240 -25.60 -30.05 15.58
CA PHE A 240 -24.23 -30.00 16.09
C PHE A 240 -23.89 -31.26 16.91
N LEU A 241 -22.73 -31.87 16.64
CA LEU A 241 -22.08 -32.81 17.55
C LEU A 241 -20.64 -32.32 17.81
N PRO A 242 -20.16 -32.32 19.07
CA PRO A 242 -18.81 -31.88 19.38
C PRO A 242 -17.80 -32.97 18.97
N THR A 243 -16.86 -32.62 18.10
CA THR A 243 -15.63 -33.42 17.88
C THR A 243 -14.40 -32.58 18.20
N THR A 244 -13.39 -33.23 18.78
CA THR A 244 -12.15 -32.69 19.38
C THR A 244 -11.15 -32.06 18.39
N GLN A 245 -11.59 -31.67 17.19
CA GLN A 245 -10.83 -30.85 16.25
C GLN A 245 -11.80 -29.81 15.69
N GLY A 246 -11.67 -28.57 16.16
CA GLY A 246 -12.56 -27.47 15.85
C GLY A 246 -12.50 -27.06 14.38
N TYR A 247 -13.33 -27.69 13.56
CA TYR A 247 -13.69 -27.21 12.23
C TYR A 247 -15.20 -27.00 12.19
N VAL A 248 -15.61 -25.75 12.05
CA VAL A 248 -17.02 -25.38 11.88
C VAL A 248 -17.41 -25.67 10.43
N ASN A 249 -18.21 -26.71 10.21
CA ASN A 249 -18.77 -27.00 8.89
C ASN A 249 -20.08 -26.21 8.70
N ILE A 250 -20.03 -25.11 7.94
CA ILE A 250 -21.24 -24.47 7.43
C ILE A 250 -21.60 -25.15 6.10
N ALA A 251 -22.46 -26.14 6.16
CA ALA A 251 -23.02 -26.79 4.97
C ALA A 251 -24.24 -26.01 4.47
N ALA A 252 -24.03 -24.84 3.88
CA ALA A 252 -25.00 -24.30 2.93
C ALA A 252 -24.72 -24.93 1.56
N GLY A 253 -25.77 -25.24 0.78
CA GLY A 253 -25.68 -25.86 -0.54
C GLY A 253 -24.95 -24.99 -1.56
N LEU A 254 -23.62 -25.06 -1.55
CA LEU A 254 -22.73 -24.30 -2.41
C LEU A 254 -22.29 -25.16 -3.61
N THR A 255 -22.15 -24.51 -4.77
CA THR A 255 -21.63 -25.14 -6.00
C THR A 255 -20.09 -25.27 -5.93
N PRO A 256 -19.46 -26.11 -6.77
CA PRO A 256 -18.01 -26.41 -6.68
C PRO A 256 -17.04 -25.21 -6.74
N ALA A 257 -17.49 -24.03 -7.19
CA ALA A 257 -16.67 -22.81 -7.22
C ALA A 257 -16.50 -22.13 -5.85
N GLN A 258 -17.19 -22.59 -4.80
CA GLN A 258 -17.34 -21.89 -3.52
C GLN A 258 -16.60 -22.55 -2.34
N ASP A 259 -15.82 -23.62 -2.59
CA ASP A 259 -15.03 -24.32 -1.55
C ASP A 259 -13.82 -23.49 -1.05
N SER A 260 -13.33 -22.52 -1.82
CA SER A 260 -12.21 -21.65 -1.41
C SER A 260 -12.57 -20.68 -0.28
N TYR A 261 -13.86 -20.32 -0.14
CA TYR A 261 -14.35 -19.43 0.91
C TYR A 261 -14.43 -20.09 2.29
N ARG A 262 -14.56 -21.43 2.34
CA ARG A 262 -14.62 -22.20 3.59
C ARG A 262 -13.34 -22.13 4.40
N GLY A 263 -12.18 -22.07 3.73
CA GLY A 263 -10.88 -21.98 4.39
C GLY A 263 -10.60 -20.62 5.03
N TYR A 264 -11.14 -19.54 4.46
CA TYR A 264 -10.84 -18.17 4.90
C TYR A 264 -11.61 -17.78 6.17
N VAL A 265 -12.92 -18.07 6.21
CA VAL A 265 -13.77 -17.71 7.36
C VAL A 265 -13.40 -18.51 8.62
N GLY A 266 -13.05 -19.80 8.46
CA GLY A 266 -12.63 -20.64 9.57
C GLY A 266 -11.35 -20.13 10.24
N LYS A 267 -10.35 -19.70 9.45
CA LYS A 267 -9.05 -19.26 9.97
C LYS A 267 -9.14 -17.96 10.77
N THR A 268 -9.90 -16.97 10.28
CA THR A 268 -10.06 -15.66 10.93
C THR A 268 -10.83 -15.77 12.26
N ILE A 269 -11.73 -16.73 12.43
CA ILE A 269 -12.48 -16.86 13.67
C ILE A 269 -11.60 -17.47 14.79
N THR A 270 -10.82 -18.50 14.48
CA THR A 270 -9.89 -19.12 15.45
C THR A 270 -8.75 -18.19 15.89
N GLU A 271 -8.26 -17.28 15.03
CA GLU A 271 -7.20 -16.34 15.42
C GLU A 271 -7.68 -15.26 16.42
N TYR A 272 -8.99 -14.97 16.49
CA TYR A 272 -9.51 -13.83 17.26
C TYR A 272 -10.31 -14.21 18.51
N CYS A 273 -10.91 -15.40 18.58
CA CYS A 273 -11.69 -15.84 19.75
C CYS A 273 -11.13 -17.18 20.33
N ASP A 274 -9.87 -17.20 20.77
CA ASP A 274 -9.16 -18.42 21.23
C ASP A 274 -9.34 -18.73 22.74
N LYS A 275 -10.59 -18.68 23.25
CA LYS A 275 -10.89 -19.09 24.64
C LYS A 275 -12.18 -19.88 24.73
N ASP A 276 -12.18 -20.85 25.64
CA ASP A 276 -13.22 -21.89 25.80
C ASP A 276 -14.63 -21.38 26.20
N ASP A 277 -14.85 -20.07 26.39
CA ASP A 277 -16.13 -19.49 26.86
C ASP A 277 -16.52 -18.17 26.13
N ILE A 278 -16.39 -18.13 24.81
CA ILE A 278 -16.78 -16.97 24.00
C ILE A 278 -18.07 -17.27 23.22
N THR A 279 -19.07 -16.41 23.38
CA THR A 279 -20.17 -16.32 22.40
C THR A 279 -19.72 -15.43 21.25
N ILE A 280 -19.70 -15.97 20.04
CA ILE A 280 -19.43 -15.21 18.83
C ILE A 280 -20.76 -14.67 18.32
N LYS A 281 -20.90 -13.34 18.30
CA LYS A 281 -21.97 -12.68 17.58
C LYS A 281 -21.42 -12.21 16.24
N TRP A 282 -22.13 -12.52 15.17
CA TRP A 282 -21.85 -11.99 13.84
C TRP A 282 -23.05 -11.21 13.30
N GLU A 283 -22.74 -10.15 12.56
CA GLU A 283 -23.72 -9.37 11.81
C GLU A 283 -23.54 -9.67 10.32
N LEU A 284 -24.61 -10.15 9.68
CA LEU A 284 -24.67 -10.32 8.24
C LEU A 284 -25.46 -9.16 7.64
N TYR A 285 -25.04 -8.69 6.46
CA TYR A 285 -25.83 -7.80 5.63
C TYR A 285 -26.00 -8.40 4.25
N CYS A 286 -27.13 -8.10 3.60
CA CYS A 286 -27.33 -8.46 2.21
C CYS A 286 -26.96 -7.29 1.31
N ASP A 287 -26.27 -7.55 0.21
CA ASP A 287 -26.10 -6.56 -0.85
C ASP A 287 -27.36 -6.43 -1.71
N SER A 288 -27.31 -5.50 -2.68
CA SER A 288 -28.40 -5.25 -3.64
C SER A 288 -28.72 -6.43 -4.56
N HIS A 289 -27.90 -7.49 -4.56
CA HIS A 289 -28.08 -8.70 -5.35
C HIS A 289 -28.53 -9.89 -4.49
N GLY A 290 -28.74 -9.69 -3.18
CA GLY A 290 -29.20 -10.72 -2.25
C GLY A 290 -28.10 -11.62 -1.69
N TYR A 291 -26.83 -11.27 -1.88
CA TYR A 291 -25.72 -12.03 -1.29
C TYR A 291 -25.47 -11.57 0.15
N ALA A 292 -25.30 -12.53 1.06
CA ALA A 292 -24.96 -12.26 2.45
C ALA A 292 -23.45 -12.05 2.61
N HIS A 293 -23.08 -10.94 3.24
CA HIS A 293 -21.72 -10.55 3.56
C HIS A 293 -21.57 -10.40 5.08
N MET A 294 -20.39 -10.75 5.62
CA MET A 294 -20.10 -10.62 7.05
C MET A 294 -19.59 -9.21 7.36
N ALA A 295 -20.40 -8.41 8.06
CA ALA A 295 -20.06 -7.03 8.42
C ALA A 295 -19.20 -6.92 9.68
N LYS A 296 -19.48 -7.77 10.68
CA LYS A 296 -18.88 -7.60 12.00
C LYS A 296 -18.86 -8.92 12.75
N VAL A 297 -17.75 -9.16 13.46
CA VAL A 297 -17.62 -10.24 14.43
C VAL A 297 -17.32 -9.61 15.78
N LYS A 298 -18.11 -9.94 16.80
CA LYS A 298 -17.87 -9.52 18.18
C LYS A 298 -17.75 -10.78 19.04
N CYS A 299 -16.58 -10.96 19.67
CA CYS A 299 -16.40 -11.94 20.72
C CYS A 299 -16.99 -11.35 22.02
N GLU A 300 -17.99 -11.98 22.62
CA GLU A 300 -18.51 -11.61 23.95
C GLU A 300 -18.22 -12.75 24.94
N ASN A 301 -17.59 -12.42 26.08
CA ASN A 301 -17.37 -13.39 27.16
C ASN A 301 -18.71 -13.73 27.82
N VAL A 302 -19.02 -15.01 27.94
CA VAL A 302 -20.20 -15.47 28.69
C VAL A 302 -19.83 -15.53 30.17
N CYS A 303 -20.21 -14.52 30.95
CA CYS A 303 -20.13 -14.62 32.40
C CYS A 303 -21.41 -15.31 32.91
N GLN A 304 -21.41 -16.62 33.09
CA GLN A 304 -22.45 -17.27 33.90
C GLN A 304 -22.15 -17.06 35.39
N LEU A 305 -23.02 -16.29 36.06
CA LEU A 305 -23.26 -16.26 37.50
C LEU A 305 -22.05 -16.59 38.41
N GLY A 306 -21.13 -15.64 38.56
CA GLY A 306 -20.19 -15.62 39.69
C GLY A 306 -18.74 -15.29 39.35
N ALA A 307 -18.39 -14.00 39.52
CA ALA A 307 -17.03 -13.45 39.61
C ALA A 307 -16.09 -13.57 38.40
N CYS A 308 -16.01 -12.49 37.62
CA CYS A 308 -14.82 -12.16 36.82
C CYS A 308 -14.14 -10.93 37.43
N ASP A 309 -12.93 -11.09 37.94
CA ASP A 309 -12.03 -10.00 38.34
C ASP A 309 -11.51 -9.30 37.07
N MET A 310 -11.93 -8.04 36.87
CA MET A 310 -11.46 -7.24 35.74
C MET A 310 -10.11 -6.61 36.11
N ARG A 311 -9.03 -7.08 35.48
CA ARG A 311 -7.84 -6.25 35.26
C ARG A 311 -7.72 -5.97 33.77
N GLU A 312 -7.87 -4.70 33.42
CA GLU A 312 -7.73 -4.17 32.07
C GLU A 312 -6.33 -4.48 31.49
N ARG A 313 -6.31 -5.07 30.30
CA ARG A 313 -5.28 -4.94 29.26
C ARG A 313 -5.96 -4.97 27.90
#